data_AF-A0AAW0TLL5-F1
#
_entry.id   AF-A0AAW0TLL5-F1
#
_cell.length_a   1.000
_cell.length_b   1.000
_cell.length_c   1.000
_cell.angle_alpha   90.00
_cell.angle_beta   90.00
_cell.angle_gamma   90.00
#
_symmetry.space_group_name_H-M   'P 1'
#
loop_
_entity.id
_entity.type
_entity.pdbx_description
1 polymer ?
#
loop_
_entity_poly.entity_id
_entity_poly.type
_entity_poly.pdbx_seq_one_letter_code
_entity_poly.pdbx_strand_id
1 'polypeptide(L)'
;MPTAGAMTLMFIGVILFAFILFVTCFKRQVGRMKKRSRRDPHVPGSEAKKALRREIERRLDRVADIYYEPKLLTLEIDNQANSDLPPYYFRMKAVDNMKYLEQELSSLEGVSPRGARESVRAFLMNLTSPGGVLASVEPRIIHELCDHYDHARFHPMQFSATQFTPYHSLLSRILHCGRNGEKMSGRGTVTAKAPSDHDSAIDEPEHDHSGDDDNLIITESNVVLLHRPASLKVSPDDNFETSV
;
A
#
# COMPACT_ATOMS: atom_id res chain seq x y z
N MET A 1 66.41 7.43 -47.77
CA MET A 1 65.73 8.24 -46.73
C MET A 1 64.45 8.79 -47.34
N PRO A 2 63.28 8.61 -46.73
CA PRO A 2 62.05 9.20 -47.27
C PRO A 2 62.21 10.72 -47.31
N THR A 3 61.86 11.33 -48.44
CA THR A 3 61.92 12.78 -48.62
C THR A 3 60.93 13.44 -47.67
N ALA A 4 61.25 14.63 -47.14
CA ALA A 4 60.43 15.32 -46.14
C ALA A 4 58.95 15.45 -46.57
N GLY A 5 58.67 15.57 -47.88
CA GLY A 5 57.32 15.60 -48.44
C GLY A 5 56.56 14.27 -48.38
N ALA A 6 57.23 13.12 -48.47
CA ALA A 6 56.58 11.82 -48.32
C ALA A 6 56.17 11.59 -46.85
N MET A 7 56.99 12.05 -45.91
CA MET A 7 56.70 11.96 -44.48
C MET A 7 55.49 12.82 -44.10
N THR A 8 55.38 14.04 -44.61
CA THR A 8 54.24 14.93 -44.31
C THR A 8 52.91 14.37 -44.83
N LEU A 9 52.89 13.79 -46.03
CA LEU A 9 51.68 13.16 -46.59
C LEU A 9 51.21 11.95 -45.78
N MET A 10 52.15 11.13 -45.28
CA MET A 10 51.84 10.01 -44.39
C MET A 10 51.20 10.51 -43.07
N PHE A 11 51.76 11.56 -42.46
CA PHE A 11 51.20 12.14 -41.24
C PHE A 11 49.80 12.73 -41.45
N ILE A 12 49.58 13.44 -42.55
CA ILE A 12 48.26 14.01 -42.88
C ILE A 12 47.23 12.90 -43.09
N GLY A 13 47.61 11.82 -43.79
CA GLY A 13 46.75 10.65 -44.00
C GLY A 13 46.36 9.96 -42.70
N VAL A 14 47.31 9.77 -41.78
CA VAL A 14 47.06 9.18 -40.46
C VAL A 14 46.15 10.07 -39.61
N ILE A 15 46.34 11.39 -39.64
CA ILE A 15 45.51 12.34 -38.89
C ILE A 15 44.08 12.35 -39.43
N LEU A 16 43.90 12.39 -40.75
CA LEU A 16 42.57 12.34 -41.37
C LEU A 16 41.87 11.02 -41.08
N PHE A 17 42.59 9.90 -41.17
CA PHE A 17 42.05 8.58 -40.86
C PHE A 17 41.63 8.48 -39.37
N ALA A 18 42.48 8.96 -38.45
CA ALA A 18 42.17 9.01 -37.03
C ALA A 18 40.96 9.90 -36.73
N PHE A 19 40.82 11.03 -37.42
CA PHE A 19 39.68 11.93 -37.27
C PHE A 19 38.36 11.28 -37.75
N ILE A 20 38.38 10.60 -38.90
CA ILE A 20 37.21 9.87 -39.43
C ILE A 20 36.80 8.75 -38.47
N LEU A 21 37.77 8.00 -37.93
CA LEU A 21 37.51 6.98 -36.92
C LEU A 21 36.96 7.59 -35.64
N PHE A 22 37.50 8.72 -35.18
CA PHE A 22 37.01 9.42 -34.00
C PHE A 22 35.54 9.82 -34.16
N VAL A 23 35.17 10.48 -35.27
CA VAL A 23 33.78 10.89 -35.54
C VAL A 23 32.84 9.68 -35.63
N THR A 24 33.27 8.61 -36.30
CA THR A 24 32.45 7.41 -36.50
C THR A 24 32.28 6.62 -35.20
N CYS A 25 33.38 6.42 -34.45
CA CYS A 25 33.37 5.76 -33.15
C CYS A 25 32.58 6.57 -32.14
N PHE A 26 32.75 7.89 -32.08
CA PHE A 26 32.01 8.75 -31.16
C PHE A 26 30.51 8.70 -31.45
N LYS A 27 30.09 8.87 -32.72
CA LYS A 27 28.68 8.79 -33.12
C LYS A 27 28.07 7.42 -32.80
N ARG A 28 28.82 6.34 -32.99
CA ARG A 28 28.37 4.96 -32.72
C ARG A 28 28.38 4.61 -31.22
N GLN A 29 29.34 5.10 -30.45
CA GLN A 29 29.43 4.90 -29.00
C GLN A 29 28.35 5.71 -28.27
N VAL A 30 28.18 6.99 -28.60
CA VAL A 30 27.11 7.83 -28.04
C VAL A 30 25.72 7.26 -28.39
N GLY A 31 25.54 6.73 -29.60
CA GLY A 31 24.30 6.07 -30.02
C GLY A 31 23.96 4.81 -29.21
N ARG A 32 24.97 3.98 -28.88
CA ARG A 32 24.77 2.81 -28.00
C ARG A 32 24.50 3.21 -26.55
N MET A 33 25.17 4.23 -26.03
CA MET A 33 24.93 4.73 -24.67
C MET A 33 23.51 5.29 -24.53
N LYS A 34 23.01 6.04 -25.53
CA LYS A 34 21.63 6.54 -25.55
C LYS A 34 20.57 5.44 -25.62
N LYS A 35 20.86 4.31 -26.28
CA LYS A 35 19.95 3.16 -26.33
C LYS A 35 19.99 2.31 -25.06
N ARG A 36 21.17 2.14 -24.44
CA ARG A 36 21.32 1.40 -23.16
C ARG A 36 20.78 2.17 -21.95
N SER A 37 20.73 3.50 -22.04
CA SER A 37 20.17 4.41 -21.01
C SER A 37 18.68 4.72 -21.22
N ARG A 38 17.99 4.08 -22.18
CA ARG A 38 16.52 4.09 -22.19
C ARG A 38 16.01 3.01 -21.24
N ARG A 39 16.06 3.32 -19.94
CA ARG A 39 15.08 2.78 -19.00
C ARG A 39 13.85 3.64 -19.12
N ASP A 40 13.24 3.63 -20.30
CA ASP A 40 11.92 4.23 -20.46
C ASP A 40 11.00 3.44 -19.50
N PRO A 41 10.19 4.13 -18.66
CA PRO A 41 9.22 3.46 -17.80
C PRO A 41 8.45 2.44 -18.62
N HIS A 42 8.36 1.20 -18.13
CA HIS A 42 7.73 0.12 -18.89
C HIS A 42 6.27 0.48 -19.17
N VAL A 43 5.99 0.93 -20.40
CA VAL A 43 4.62 1.17 -20.86
C VAL A 43 4.05 -0.18 -21.31
N PRO A 44 2.92 -0.64 -20.72
CA PRO A 44 2.29 -1.89 -21.11
C PRO A 44 2.08 -1.95 -22.62
N GLY A 45 2.60 -2.98 -23.28
CA GLY A 45 2.45 -3.16 -24.72
C GLY A 45 3.35 -2.28 -25.60
N SER A 46 4.42 -1.67 -25.07
CA SER A 46 5.41 -0.89 -25.87
C SER A 46 5.94 -1.67 -27.07
N GLU A 47 6.31 -2.93 -26.86
CA GLU A 47 6.90 -3.80 -27.90
C GLU A 47 5.84 -4.58 -28.71
N ALA A 48 4.55 -4.37 -28.43
CA ALA A 48 3.46 -5.10 -29.07
C ALA A 48 3.03 -4.43 -30.40
N LYS A 49 2.53 -5.25 -31.34
CA LYS A 49 1.88 -4.75 -32.57
C LYS A 49 0.74 -3.79 -32.21
N LYS A 50 0.52 -2.74 -33.00
CA LYS A 50 -0.46 -1.66 -32.72
C LYS A 50 -1.87 -2.16 -32.35
N ALA A 51 -2.35 -3.23 -33.00
CA ALA A 51 -3.64 -3.84 -32.69
C ALA A 51 -3.66 -4.47 -31.29
N LEU A 52 -2.61 -5.21 -30.93
CA LEU A 52 -2.46 -5.84 -29.62
C LEU A 52 -2.27 -4.80 -28.52
N ARG A 53 -1.49 -3.74 -28.78
CA ARG A 53 -1.33 -2.62 -27.84
C ARG A 53 -2.68 -1.95 -27.51
N ARG A 54 -3.50 -1.67 -28.53
CA ARG A 54 -4.85 -1.11 -28.32
C ARG A 54 -5.74 -2.03 -27.48
N GLU A 55 -5.65 -3.33 -27.70
CA GLU A 55 -6.42 -4.30 -26.91
C GLU A 55 -5.93 -4.38 -25.46
N ILE A 56 -4.61 -4.31 -25.24
CA ILE A 56 -4.01 -4.23 -23.89
C ILE A 56 -4.49 -2.96 -23.17
N GLU A 57 -4.39 -1.80 -23.82
CA GLU A 57 -4.86 -0.52 -23.27
C GLU A 57 -6.37 -0.61 -22.94
N ARG A 58 -7.20 -1.10 -23.87
CA ARG A 58 -8.65 -1.28 -23.66
C ARG A 58 -8.98 -2.20 -22.49
N ARG A 59 -8.21 -3.28 -22.29
CA ARG A 59 -8.41 -4.19 -21.15
C ARG A 59 -7.92 -3.59 -19.85
N LEU A 60 -6.83 -2.82 -19.89
CA LEU A 60 -6.31 -2.12 -18.72
C LEU A 60 -7.26 -1.01 -18.25
N ASP A 61 -7.91 -0.31 -19.18
CA ASP A 61 -8.94 0.69 -18.86
C ASP A 61 -10.10 0.07 -18.07
N ARG A 62 -10.51 -1.16 -18.43
CA ARG A 62 -11.54 -1.90 -17.68
C ARG A 62 -11.11 -2.29 -16.27
N VAL A 63 -9.82 -2.34 -15.96
CA VAL A 63 -9.35 -2.65 -14.59
C VAL A 63 -9.80 -1.55 -13.62
N ALA A 64 -9.90 -0.30 -14.09
CA ALA A 64 -10.40 0.81 -13.27
C ALA A 64 -11.89 0.66 -12.89
N ASP A 65 -12.65 -0.15 -13.65
CA ASP A 65 -14.07 -0.40 -13.39
C ASP A 65 -14.30 -1.57 -12.41
N ILE A 66 -13.23 -2.30 -12.04
CA ILE A 66 -13.33 -3.43 -11.10
C ILE A 66 -13.51 -2.87 -9.69
N TYR A 67 -14.74 -2.93 -9.17
CA TYR A 67 -15.08 -2.49 -7.81
C TYR A 67 -14.83 -3.56 -6.73
N TYR A 68 -14.86 -4.84 -7.12
CA TYR A 68 -14.77 -5.94 -6.16
C TYR A 68 -13.32 -6.24 -5.77
N GLU A 69 -12.98 -6.00 -4.50
CA GLU A 69 -11.72 -6.43 -3.89
C GLU A 69 -11.94 -7.72 -3.07
N PRO A 70 -11.23 -8.83 -3.35
CA PRO A 70 -11.38 -10.07 -2.58
C PRO A 70 -10.81 -9.92 -1.16
N LYS A 71 -11.41 -10.62 -0.18
CA LYS A 71 -10.79 -10.78 1.15
C LYS A 71 -9.57 -11.68 1.02
N LEU A 72 -8.44 -11.25 1.57
CA LEU A 72 -7.16 -11.94 1.40
C LEU A 72 -7.00 -13.10 2.38
N LEU A 73 -7.36 -12.92 3.64
CA LEU A 73 -7.27 -13.96 4.67
C LEU A 73 -8.57 -14.77 4.77
N THR A 74 -8.43 -16.09 4.72
CA THR A 74 -9.49 -17.04 5.09
C THR A 74 -9.46 -17.30 6.60
N LEU A 75 -10.60 -17.66 7.17
CA LEU A 75 -10.74 -17.97 8.62
C LEU A 75 -9.75 -19.04 9.09
N GLU A 76 -9.40 -19.99 8.22
CA GLU A 76 -8.46 -21.07 8.52
C GLU A 76 -7.04 -20.57 8.81
N ILE A 77 -6.58 -19.54 8.11
CA ILE A 77 -5.22 -18.98 8.26
C ILE A 77 -5.15 -18.06 9.49
N ASP A 78 -6.25 -17.38 9.83
CA ASP A 78 -6.28 -16.50 11.01
C ASP A 78 -6.25 -17.29 12.33
N ASN A 79 -6.74 -18.54 12.30
CA ASN A 79 -6.74 -19.46 13.44
C ASN A 79 -5.43 -20.25 13.62
N GLN A 80 -4.50 -20.17 12.66
CA GLN A 80 -3.20 -20.84 12.77
C GLN A 80 -2.32 -20.10 13.79
N ALA A 81 -2.03 -20.78 14.91
CA ALA A 81 -1.16 -20.28 15.96
C ALA A 81 0.22 -19.87 15.41
N ASN A 82 0.82 -18.88 16.06
CA ASN A 82 1.96 -18.04 15.65
C ASN A 82 3.21 -18.71 15.02
N SER A 83 3.33 -20.04 14.94
CA SER A 83 4.54 -20.73 14.52
C SER A 83 4.75 -20.83 13.01
N ASP A 84 3.69 -20.87 12.19
CA ASP A 84 3.79 -21.15 10.74
C ASP A 84 3.12 -20.10 9.84
N LEU A 85 3.12 -18.81 10.23
CA LEU A 85 2.48 -17.79 9.41
C LEU A 85 3.29 -17.47 8.15
N PRO A 86 2.63 -17.39 6.97
CA PRO A 86 3.28 -16.96 5.74
C PRO A 86 3.92 -15.57 5.89
N PRO A 87 5.04 -15.29 5.19
CA PRO A 87 5.72 -13.99 5.27
C PRO A 87 4.86 -12.77 4.92
N TYR A 88 3.77 -12.99 4.17
CA TYR A 88 2.84 -11.95 3.72
C TYR A 88 1.61 -11.80 4.61
N TYR A 89 1.48 -12.60 5.69
CA TYR A 89 0.30 -12.62 6.54
C TYR A 89 -0.08 -11.23 7.07
N PHE A 90 0.88 -10.51 7.68
CA PHE A 90 0.61 -9.18 8.24
C PHE A 90 0.25 -8.14 7.16
N ARG A 91 0.73 -8.31 5.92
CA ARG A 91 0.30 -7.46 4.80
C ARG A 91 -1.15 -7.72 4.45
N MET A 92 -1.50 -9.00 4.30
CA MET A 92 -2.87 -9.41 3.98
C MET A 92 -3.83 -8.95 5.09
N LYS A 93 -3.43 -9.10 6.35
CA LYS A 93 -4.18 -8.63 7.52
C LYS A 93 -4.37 -7.12 7.53
N ALA A 94 -3.32 -6.35 7.24
CA ALA A 94 -3.43 -4.89 7.16
C ALA A 94 -4.38 -4.45 6.03
N VAL A 95 -4.31 -5.09 4.87
CA VAL A 95 -5.20 -4.76 3.74
C VAL A 95 -6.66 -5.08 4.06
N ASP A 96 -6.92 -6.26 4.63
CA ASP A 96 -8.28 -6.64 5.03
C ASP A 96 -8.82 -5.74 6.15
N ASN A 97 -8.00 -5.37 7.14
CA ASN A 97 -8.40 -4.48 8.24
C ASN A 97 -8.74 -3.07 7.75
N MET A 98 -7.98 -2.52 6.79
CA MET A 98 -8.32 -1.22 6.21
C MET A 98 -9.67 -1.26 5.51
N LYS A 99 -9.95 -2.34 4.77
CA LYS A 99 -11.24 -2.52 4.11
C LYS A 99 -12.38 -2.62 5.11
N TYR A 100 -12.16 -3.34 6.21
CA TYR A 100 -13.11 -3.41 7.32
C TYR A 100 -13.39 -2.02 7.92
N LEU A 101 -12.34 -1.21 8.16
CA LEU A 101 -12.50 0.17 8.62
C LEU A 101 -13.34 1.01 7.65
N GLU A 102 -13.07 0.95 6.34
CA GLU A 102 -13.84 1.69 5.35
C GLU A 102 -15.33 1.29 5.34
N GLN A 103 -15.61 -0.02 5.45
CA GLN A 103 -16.97 -0.55 5.49
C GLN A 103 -17.71 -0.10 6.76
N GLU A 104 -17.04 -0.13 7.92
CA GLU A 104 -17.60 0.32 9.19
C GLU A 104 -17.83 1.83 9.23
N LEU A 105 -16.97 2.64 8.61
CA LEU A 105 -17.21 4.08 8.52
C LEU A 105 -18.33 4.42 7.52
N SER A 106 -18.45 3.65 6.44
CA SER A 106 -19.50 3.83 5.44
C SER A 106 -20.88 3.36 5.92
N SER A 107 -20.95 2.55 6.97
CA SER A 107 -22.22 2.13 7.58
C SER A 107 -22.78 3.15 8.58
N LEU A 108 -21.99 4.17 8.95
CA LEU A 108 -22.42 5.24 9.85
C LEU A 108 -23.32 6.24 9.13
N GLU A 109 -24.27 6.79 9.87
CA GLU A 109 -25.21 7.77 9.34
C GLU A 109 -24.48 9.06 8.91
N GLY A 110 -24.81 9.57 7.72
CA GLY A 110 -24.21 10.79 7.18
C GLY A 110 -22.88 10.61 6.45
N VAL A 111 -22.36 9.38 6.34
CA VAL A 111 -21.12 9.09 5.59
C VAL A 111 -21.44 8.56 4.20
N SER A 112 -20.93 9.22 3.16
CA SER A 112 -20.94 8.68 1.80
C SER A 112 -19.85 7.62 1.65
N PRO A 113 -20.10 6.50 0.94
CA PRO A 113 -19.05 5.54 0.63
C PRO A 113 -17.93 6.19 -0.22
N ARG A 114 -16.71 5.66 -0.09
CA ARG A 114 -15.54 6.12 -0.85
C ARG A 114 -15.78 6.03 -2.36
N GLY A 115 -15.43 7.09 -3.09
CA GLY A 115 -15.52 7.11 -4.55
C GLY A 115 -14.54 6.13 -5.22
N ALA A 116 -14.90 5.60 -6.39
CA ALA A 116 -14.08 4.61 -7.11
C ALA A 116 -12.64 5.09 -7.44
N ARG A 117 -12.44 6.40 -7.60
CA ARG A 117 -11.14 7.03 -7.89
C ARG A 117 -10.55 7.76 -6.69
N GLU A 118 -11.25 7.73 -5.56
CA GLU A 118 -10.84 8.41 -4.33
C GLU A 118 -9.86 7.53 -3.56
N SER A 119 -8.76 8.13 -3.11
CA SER A 119 -7.79 7.43 -2.27
C SER A 119 -8.34 7.26 -0.84
N VAL A 120 -7.92 6.20 -0.16
CA VAL A 120 -8.25 5.95 1.25
C VAL A 120 -7.94 7.18 2.11
N ARG A 121 -6.80 7.82 1.84
CA ARG A 121 -6.36 9.04 2.52
C ARG A 121 -7.33 10.20 2.31
N ALA A 122 -7.77 10.45 1.08
CA ALA A 122 -8.71 11.52 0.79
C ALA A 122 -10.06 11.27 1.47
N PHE A 123 -10.55 10.02 1.41
CA PHE A 123 -11.78 9.61 2.08
C PHE A 123 -11.73 9.86 3.59
N LEU A 124 -10.71 9.36 4.28
CA LEU A 124 -10.57 9.55 5.73
C LEU A 124 -10.41 11.03 6.11
N MET A 125 -9.69 11.81 5.31
CA MET A 125 -9.56 13.26 5.53
C MET A 125 -10.88 13.99 5.39
N ASN A 126 -11.70 13.63 4.40
CA ASN A 126 -13.02 14.22 4.23
C ASN A 126 -13.91 14.02 5.47
N LEU A 127 -13.75 12.88 6.17
CA LEU A 127 -14.47 12.57 7.41
C LEU A 127 -13.99 13.38 8.64
N THR A 128 -12.82 14.03 8.56
CA THR A 128 -12.33 14.94 9.62
C THR A 128 -12.85 16.36 9.50
N SER A 129 -13.60 16.66 8.43
CA SER A 129 -14.21 17.98 8.26
C SER A 129 -15.11 18.33 9.46
N PRO A 130 -15.29 19.61 9.80
CA PRO A 130 -16.17 20.02 10.90
C PRO A 130 -17.57 19.41 10.75
N GLY A 131 -18.05 18.72 11.81
CA GLY A 131 -19.32 17.99 11.79
C GLY A 131 -19.26 16.58 11.17
N GLY A 132 -18.09 16.13 10.76
CA GLY A 132 -17.85 14.76 10.32
C GLY A 132 -17.60 13.79 11.47
N VAL A 133 -17.76 12.49 11.20
CA VAL A 133 -17.62 11.42 12.18
C VAL A 133 -16.20 11.36 12.81
N LEU A 134 -15.18 11.76 12.06
CA LEU A 134 -13.79 11.79 12.52
C LEU A 134 -13.30 13.19 12.90
N ALA A 135 -14.20 14.15 13.17
CA ALA A 135 -13.82 15.52 13.51
C ALA A 135 -12.90 15.64 14.74
N SER A 136 -12.95 14.67 15.67
CA SER A 136 -12.07 14.63 16.85
C SER A 136 -10.67 14.05 16.55
N VAL A 137 -10.46 13.44 15.40
CA VAL A 137 -9.20 12.77 15.05
C VAL A 137 -8.25 13.79 14.42
N GLU A 138 -7.04 13.87 14.95
CA GLU A 138 -6.00 14.73 14.37
C GLU A 138 -5.58 14.22 12.97
N PRO A 139 -5.48 15.08 11.95
CA PRO A 139 -5.07 14.69 10.59
C PRO A 139 -3.75 13.93 10.53
N ARG A 140 -2.82 14.21 11.45
CA ARG A 140 -1.54 13.50 11.56
C ARG A 140 -1.70 11.99 11.73
N ILE A 141 -2.69 11.56 12.53
CA ILE A 141 -2.98 10.15 12.80
C ILE A 141 -3.43 9.45 11.52
N ILE A 142 -4.25 10.13 10.72
CA ILE A 142 -4.74 9.59 9.44
C ILE A 142 -3.59 9.48 8.43
N HIS A 143 -2.72 10.48 8.36
CA HIS A 143 -1.53 10.41 7.52
C HIS A 143 -0.64 9.24 7.91
N GLU A 144 -0.35 9.08 9.19
CA GLU A 144 0.49 8.00 9.70
C GLU A 144 -0.12 6.61 9.44
N LEU A 145 -1.43 6.45 9.67
CA LEU A 145 -2.15 5.23 9.32
C LEU A 145 -2.04 4.92 7.83
N CYS A 146 -2.25 5.93 6.97
CA CYS A 146 -2.16 5.77 5.52
C CYS A 146 -0.74 5.41 5.07
N ASP A 147 0.29 5.99 5.68
CA ASP A 147 1.69 5.67 5.37
C ASP A 147 2.03 4.22 5.73
N HIS A 148 1.54 3.72 6.88
CA HIS A 148 1.67 2.32 7.25
C HIS A 148 0.90 1.37 6.31
N TYR A 149 -0.27 1.80 5.83
CA TYR A 149 -1.06 1.03 4.87
C TYR A 149 -0.40 0.99 3.49
N ASP A 150 0.12 2.12 3.01
CA ASP A 150 0.89 2.20 1.76
C ASP A 150 2.17 1.34 1.87
N HIS A 151 2.80 1.29 3.05
CA HIS A 151 3.90 0.37 3.36
C HIS A 151 3.48 -1.10 3.17
N ALA A 152 2.31 -1.50 3.66
CA ALA A 152 1.81 -2.87 3.52
C ALA A 152 1.47 -3.24 2.06
N ARG A 153 0.85 -2.34 1.29
CA ARG A 153 0.44 -2.60 -0.11
C ARG A 153 1.58 -2.54 -1.11
N PHE A 154 2.38 -1.47 -1.09
CA PHE A 154 3.21 -1.12 -2.25
C PHE A 154 4.71 -1.23 -2.00
N HIS A 155 5.12 -1.22 -0.74
CA HIS A 155 6.54 -1.14 -0.44
C HIS A 155 7.24 -2.50 -0.56
N PRO A 156 8.49 -2.53 -1.04
CA PRO A 156 9.22 -3.78 -1.24
C PRO A 156 9.74 -4.41 0.06
N MET A 157 9.92 -3.64 1.14
CA MET A 157 10.45 -4.17 2.41
C MET A 157 9.43 -5.04 3.15
N GLN A 158 9.89 -6.02 3.94
CA GLN A 158 9.01 -6.88 4.72
C GLN A 158 8.12 -6.07 5.68
N PHE A 159 6.86 -6.48 5.79
CA PHE A 159 5.90 -5.92 6.71
C PHE A 159 5.53 -7.02 7.71
N SER A 160 6.12 -6.96 8.90
CA SER A 160 6.00 -7.96 9.95
C SER A 160 5.17 -7.43 11.12
N ALA A 161 5.05 -8.23 12.19
CA ALA A 161 4.35 -7.87 13.41
C ALA A 161 4.78 -6.50 13.98
N THR A 162 6.08 -6.15 13.89
CA THR A 162 6.61 -4.89 14.42
C THR A 162 6.02 -3.65 13.75
N GLN A 163 5.69 -3.75 12.47
CA GLN A 163 5.06 -2.68 11.70
C GLN A 163 3.53 -2.75 11.77
N PHE A 164 2.99 -3.95 11.99
CA PHE A 164 1.56 -4.17 12.12
C PHE A 164 0.99 -3.64 13.44
N THR A 165 1.68 -3.80 14.57
CA THR A 165 1.22 -3.33 15.88
C THR A 165 0.90 -1.82 15.92
N PRO A 166 1.80 -0.90 15.50
CA PRO A 166 1.48 0.53 15.47
C PRO A 166 0.39 0.87 14.45
N TYR A 167 0.36 0.19 13.30
CA TYR A 167 -0.71 0.31 12.33
C TYR A 167 -2.08 -0.04 12.94
N HIS A 168 -2.16 -1.16 13.66
CA HIS A 168 -3.39 -1.66 14.26
C HIS A 168 -3.90 -0.76 15.40
N SER A 169 -3.01 -0.16 16.19
CA SER A 169 -3.40 0.77 17.25
C SER A 169 -4.00 2.06 16.69
N LEU A 170 -3.40 2.61 15.63
CA LEU A 170 -3.93 3.78 14.91
C LEU A 170 -5.30 3.46 14.29
N LEU A 171 -5.43 2.30 13.64
CA LEU A 171 -6.69 1.85 13.04
C LEU A 171 -7.80 1.71 14.09
N SER A 172 -7.51 1.04 15.20
CA SER A 172 -8.46 0.84 16.31
C SER A 172 -8.90 2.18 16.92
N ARG A 173 -7.96 3.13 17.05
CA ARG A 173 -8.27 4.48 17.53
C ARG A 173 -9.22 5.22 16.59
N ILE A 174 -8.97 5.18 15.28
CA ILE A 174 -9.86 5.81 14.29
C ILE A 174 -11.24 5.15 14.29
N LEU A 175 -11.30 3.82 14.35
CA LEU A 175 -12.56 3.07 14.43
C LEU A 175 -13.35 3.43 15.70
N HIS A 176 -12.67 3.55 16.84
CA HIS A 176 -13.28 3.95 18.11
C HIS A 176 -13.86 5.38 18.04
N CYS A 177 -13.09 6.32 17.48
CA CYS A 177 -13.59 7.69 17.26
C CYS A 177 -14.78 7.71 16.29
N GLY A 178 -14.75 6.90 15.23
CA GLY A 178 -15.84 6.77 14.28
C GLY A 178 -17.14 6.29 14.93
N ARG A 179 -17.07 5.24 15.74
CA ARG A 179 -18.25 4.67 16.43
C ARG A 179 -18.79 5.56 17.55
N ASN A 180 -17.93 6.32 18.21
CA ASN A 180 -18.26 7.12 19.39
C ASN A 180 -18.41 8.62 19.09
N GLY A 181 -18.49 8.99 17.81
CA GLY A 181 -18.73 10.37 17.38
C GLY A 181 -19.79 11.01 18.26
N GLU A 182 -19.38 12.04 19.02
CA GLU A 182 -20.20 12.88 19.90
C GLU A 182 -20.30 12.58 21.41
N LYS A 183 -19.59 11.61 22.01
CA LYS A 183 -19.67 11.42 23.50
C LYS A 183 -18.58 12.07 24.36
N MET A 184 -17.56 12.72 23.79
CA MET A 184 -16.44 13.29 24.56
C MET A 184 -16.40 14.83 24.66
N SER A 185 -17.45 15.55 24.25
CA SER A 185 -17.52 17.02 24.39
C SER A 185 -18.57 17.42 25.41
N GLY A 186 -18.30 17.11 26.68
CA GLY A 186 -19.20 17.43 27.78
C GLY A 186 -18.54 17.42 29.15
N ARG A 187 -17.26 17.81 29.26
CA ARG A 187 -16.67 18.14 30.56
C ARG A 187 -16.66 19.66 30.70
N GLY A 188 -17.74 20.15 31.30
CA GLY A 188 -17.89 21.55 31.69
C GLY A 188 -16.63 22.02 32.41
N THR A 189 -16.15 23.19 31.99
CA THR A 189 -15.14 23.96 32.69
C THR A 189 -15.70 24.36 34.06
N VAL A 190 -15.54 23.49 35.05
CA VAL A 190 -15.67 23.89 36.45
C VAL A 190 -14.38 24.62 36.79
N THR A 191 -14.48 25.94 36.87
CA THR A 191 -13.50 26.81 37.49
C THR A 191 -13.25 26.33 38.91
N ALA A 192 -12.08 25.73 39.17
CA ALA A 192 -11.62 25.41 40.53
C ALA A 192 -10.39 26.26 40.85
N LYS A 193 -10.67 27.29 41.64
CA LYS A 193 -9.74 28.16 42.35
C LYS A 193 -9.04 27.33 43.43
N ALA A 194 -7.71 27.28 43.44
CA ALA A 194 -6.93 26.89 44.64
C ALA A 194 -7.14 27.97 45.73
N PRO A 195 -7.01 27.70 47.06
CA PRO A 195 -5.81 27.08 47.65
C PRO A 195 -6.01 26.29 48.97
N SER A 196 -4.86 25.88 49.53
CA SER A 196 -4.47 25.63 50.93
C SER A 196 -4.49 24.20 51.48
N ASP A 197 -3.28 23.66 51.61
CA ASP A 197 -2.65 23.07 52.80
C ASP A 197 -3.56 22.35 53.82
N HIS A 198 -3.46 21.02 53.85
CA HIS A 198 -3.48 20.28 55.12
C HIS A 198 -2.74 18.94 54.99
N ASP A 199 -1.81 18.79 55.92
CA ASP A 199 -0.96 17.64 56.27
C ASP A 199 -1.81 16.45 56.77
N SER A 200 -1.42 15.20 56.46
CA SER A 200 -1.55 14.01 57.34
C SER A 200 -1.22 12.73 56.57
N ALA A 201 -0.36 11.93 57.21
CA ALA A 201 0.23 10.68 56.80
C ALA A 201 -0.70 9.43 56.88
N ILE A 202 -0.19 8.30 56.35
CA ILE A 202 -0.51 6.88 56.64
C ILE A 202 -1.78 6.35 55.90
N ASP A 203 -1.84 5.20 55.21
CA ASP A 203 -1.14 3.90 55.27
C ASP A 203 -1.20 3.19 53.89
N GLU A 204 -0.25 2.29 53.59
CA GLU A 204 -0.39 1.25 52.56
C GLU A 204 -1.40 0.18 53.01
N PRO A 205 -2.06 -0.52 52.07
CA PRO A 205 -1.65 -1.91 51.88
C PRO A 205 -1.65 -2.37 50.41
N GLU A 206 -0.71 -3.28 50.12
CA GLU A 206 -0.69 -4.15 48.96
C GLU A 206 -1.99 -4.99 48.86
N HIS A 207 -2.59 -5.10 47.68
CA HIS A 207 -3.43 -6.24 47.37
C HIS A 207 -3.33 -6.65 45.89
N ASP A 208 -2.70 -7.80 45.71
CA ASP A 208 -2.57 -8.59 44.49
C ASP A 208 -3.91 -9.32 44.24
N HIS A 209 -4.55 -9.11 43.08
CA HIS A 209 -5.55 -10.08 42.60
C HIS A 209 -5.59 -10.20 41.08
N SER A 210 -5.07 -11.35 40.62
CA SER A 210 -5.36 -12.01 39.36
C SER A 210 -6.85 -12.33 39.20
N GLY A 211 -7.39 -12.19 37.99
CA GLY A 211 -8.60 -12.92 37.60
C GLY A 211 -9.51 -12.19 36.61
N ASP A 212 -9.64 -12.81 35.44
CA ASP A 212 -10.87 -12.96 34.65
C ASP A 212 -11.48 -11.74 33.94
N ASP A 213 -11.18 -11.63 32.63
CA ASP A 213 -12.07 -11.02 31.63
C ASP A 213 -11.96 -11.80 30.30
N ASP A 214 -12.24 -13.11 30.34
CA ASP A 214 -12.60 -13.90 29.17
C ASP A 214 -14.04 -13.58 28.77
N ASN A 215 -14.25 -12.54 27.96
CA ASN A 215 -15.52 -12.39 27.26
C ASN A 215 -15.42 -11.59 25.95
N LEU A 216 -15.06 -12.29 24.87
CA LEU A 216 -15.51 -11.89 23.53
C LEU A 216 -15.75 -13.14 22.66
N ILE A 217 -16.86 -13.81 22.92
CA ILE A 217 -17.39 -14.86 22.04
C ILE A 217 -17.87 -14.19 20.75
N ILE A 218 -17.13 -14.41 19.66
CA ILE A 218 -17.57 -14.08 18.29
C ILE A 218 -18.60 -15.14 17.89
N THR A 219 -19.85 -14.70 17.71
CA THR A 219 -20.98 -15.56 17.34
C THR A 219 -20.92 -16.00 15.88
N GLU A 220 -21.26 -17.27 15.66
CA GLU A 220 -21.20 -18.05 14.40
C GLU A 220 -22.23 -17.63 13.31
N SER A 221 -22.63 -16.37 13.22
CA SER A 221 -23.78 -15.97 12.40
C SER A 221 -23.48 -15.58 10.94
N ASN A 222 -22.30 -15.89 10.40
CA ASN A 222 -22.01 -15.66 8.96
C ASN A 222 -21.50 -16.90 8.20
N VAL A 223 -22.01 -18.09 8.56
CA VAL A 223 -21.82 -19.34 7.81
C VAL A 223 -22.81 -19.41 6.64
N VAL A 224 -22.73 -18.49 5.67
CA VAL A 224 -23.36 -18.69 4.36
C VAL A 224 -22.53 -18.01 3.29
N LEU A 225 -21.59 -18.76 2.70
CA LEU A 225 -21.19 -18.76 1.28
C LEU A 225 -19.87 -19.54 1.10
N LEU A 226 -19.87 -20.80 1.56
CA LEU A 226 -18.83 -21.78 1.25
C LEU A 226 -19.28 -22.61 0.05
N HIS A 227 -18.94 -22.15 -1.16
CA HIS A 227 -18.61 -23.06 -2.25
C HIS A 227 -17.80 -22.33 -3.33
N ARG A 228 -16.49 -22.21 -3.12
CA ARG A 228 -15.54 -21.86 -4.20
C ARG A 228 -14.86 -23.16 -4.65
N PRO A 229 -15.03 -23.61 -5.91
CA PRO A 229 -14.31 -24.76 -6.41
C PRO A 229 -12.81 -24.44 -6.50
N ALA A 230 -11.99 -25.26 -5.84
CA ALA A 230 -10.54 -25.09 -5.70
C ALA A 230 -9.73 -25.49 -6.95
N SER A 231 -10.37 -25.64 -8.12
CA SER A 231 -9.67 -26.06 -9.34
C SER A 231 -10.33 -25.48 -10.59
N LEU A 232 -9.56 -24.69 -11.33
CA LEU A 232 -9.83 -24.37 -12.72
C LEU A 232 -9.54 -25.63 -13.55
N LYS A 233 -10.58 -26.33 -13.98
CA LYS A 233 -10.45 -27.31 -15.07
C LYS A 233 -10.16 -26.54 -16.35
N VAL A 234 -8.88 -26.49 -16.73
CA VAL A 234 -8.48 -26.07 -18.07
C VAL A 234 -8.86 -27.21 -19.03
N SER A 235 -9.67 -26.90 -20.04
CA SER A 235 -9.97 -27.85 -21.12
C SER A 235 -8.68 -28.10 -21.90
N PRO A 236 -8.33 -29.35 -22.26
CA PRO A 236 -7.08 -29.67 -22.95
C PRO A 236 -7.02 -29.19 -24.42
N ASP A 237 -8.00 -28.42 -24.90
CA ASP A 237 -8.14 -28.09 -26.31
C ASP A 237 -7.46 -26.77 -26.74
N ASP A 238 -6.92 -25.98 -25.81
CA ASP A 238 -6.20 -24.74 -26.14
C ASP A 238 -4.67 -24.95 -26.20
N ASN A 239 -4.24 -25.93 -27.00
CA ASN A 239 -2.85 -26.03 -27.44
C ASN A 239 -2.58 -24.98 -28.52
N PHE A 240 -2.18 -23.77 -28.12
CA PHE A 240 -1.48 -22.85 -29.02
C PHE A 240 -0.01 -23.25 -29.16
N GLU A 241 0.25 -24.45 -29.68
CA GLU A 241 1.55 -24.79 -30.23
C GLU A 241 1.66 -24.17 -31.63
N THR A 242 2.35 -23.03 -31.72
CA THR A 242 2.88 -22.55 -33.00
C THR A 242 3.94 -23.54 -33.49
N SER A 243 3.62 -24.29 -34.54
CA SER A 243 4.59 -25.08 -35.30
C SER A 243 5.39 -24.17 -36.24
N VAL A 244 6.73 -24.24 -36.08
CA VAL A 244 7.85 -23.83 -36.95
C VAL A 244 7.98 -22.35 -37.32
#